data_AF-A0A1J5F4N8-F1
#
_entry.id   AF-A0A1J5F4N8-F1
#
_cell.length_a   1.000
_cell.length_b   1.000
_cell.length_c   1.000
_cell.angle_alpha   90.00
_cell.angle_beta   90.00
_cell.angle_gamma   90.00
#
_symmetry.space_group_name_H-M   'P 1'
#
loop_
_entity.id
_entity.type
_entity.pdbx_description
1 polymer ?
#
loop_
_entity_poly.entity_id
_entity_poly.type
_entity_poly.pdbx_seq_one_letter_code
_entity_poly.pdbx_strand_id
1 'polypeptide(L)'
;MKPSFFKRFLVAIILGCFAAAITVYYLSFQIMPDVWESDLMWVIIANRITLAFVVAIGGVYMRHPIFGFKCPAFLRGAVFGFLISIELAIGAFIDPLSGMDAVAKSIEASSELSLFLQTLILGAVFGSVIDIIATAIGGQGKDLLKEE
;
A
#
# COMPACT_ATOMS: atom_id res chain seq x y z
N MET A 1 21.72 12.02 -6.51
CA MET A 1 20.68 11.70 -5.51
C MET A 1 21.35 11.65 -4.14
N LYS A 2 20.86 12.37 -3.12
CA LYS A 2 21.55 12.45 -1.81
C LYS A 2 21.60 11.08 -1.10
N PRO A 3 22.65 10.75 -0.33
CA PRO A 3 22.79 9.43 0.30
C PRO A 3 21.64 9.08 1.25
N SER A 4 21.12 10.06 2.00
CA SER A 4 19.99 9.89 2.92
C SER A 4 18.69 9.57 2.19
N PHE A 5 18.42 10.29 1.09
CA PHE A 5 17.29 9.98 0.21
C PHE A 5 17.42 8.59 -0.41
N PHE A 6 18.60 8.24 -0.94
CA PHE A 6 18.80 6.94 -1.56
C PHE A 6 18.61 5.79 -0.56
N LYS A 7 19.09 5.94 0.68
CA LYS A 7 18.83 4.99 1.78
C LYS A 7 17.34 4.86 2.07
N ARG A 8 16.62 5.98 2.21
CA ARG A 8 15.15 5.99 2.41
C ARG A 8 14.44 5.24 1.31
N PHE A 9 14.77 5.57 0.06
CA PHE A 9 14.18 4.99 -1.13
C PHE A 9 14.41 3.47 -1.17
N LEU A 10 15.66 3.04 -0.98
CA LEU A 10 16.00 1.62 -0.99
C LEU A 10 15.28 0.84 0.11
N VAL A 11 15.24 1.37 1.33
CA VAL A 11 14.50 0.77 2.46
C VAL A 11 13.01 0.66 2.13
N ALA A 12 12.40 1.73 1.63
CA ALA A 12 10.99 1.72 1.30
C ALA A 12 10.66 0.68 0.22
N ILE A 13 11.45 0.59 -0.85
CA ILE A 13 11.26 -0.41 -1.91
C ILE A 13 11.42 -1.83 -1.38
N ILE A 14 12.44 -2.11 -0.57
CA ILE A 14 12.62 -3.43 0.06
C ILE A 14 11.39 -3.79 0.91
N LEU A 15 10.90 -2.87 1.73
CA LEU A 15 9.69 -3.09 2.53
C LEU A 15 8.44 -3.24 1.67
N GLY A 16 8.37 -2.56 0.52
CA GLY A 16 7.32 -2.75 -0.49
C GLY A 16 7.31 -4.16 -1.07
N CYS A 17 8.47 -4.71 -1.40
CA CYS A 17 8.61 -6.09 -1.84
C CYS A 17 8.18 -7.09 -0.75
N PHE A 18 8.54 -6.84 0.51
CA PHE A 18 8.04 -7.66 1.63
C PHE A 18 6.52 -7.54 1.80
N ALA A 19 5.95 -6.34 1.70
CA ALA A 19 4.51 -6.14 1.77
C ALA A 19 3.78 -6.86 0.61
N ALA A 20 4.36 -6.85 -0.59
CA ALA A 20 3.88 -7.62 -1.74
C ALA A 20 3.85 -9.12 -1.44
N ALA A 21 4.99 -9.69 -1.02
CA ALA A 21 5.12 -11.11 -0.70
C ALA A 21 4.15 -11.54 0.40
N ILE A 22 4.02 -10.75 1.48
CA ILE A 22 3.08 -11.01 2.57
C ILE A 22 1.63 -10.96 2.07
N THR A 23 1.28 -9.99 1.23
CA THR A 23 -0.09 -9.86 0.69
C THR A 23 -0.43 -11.07 -0.19
N VAL A 24 0.45 -11.46 -1.11
CA VAL A 24 0.26 -12.62 -1.99
C VAL A 24 0.17 -13.91 -1.18
N TYR A 25 1.07 -14.10 -0.22
CA TYR A 25 1.06 -15.27 0.67
C TYR A 25 -0.25 -15.35 1.47
N TYR A 26 -0.68 -14.26 2.09
CA TYR A 26 -1.93 -14.20 2.84
C TYR A 26 -3.14 -14.53 1.95
N LEU A 27 -3.22 -13.95 0.76
CA LEU A 27 -4.31 -14.22 -0.19
C LEU A 27 -4.31 -15.69 -0.63
N SER A 28 -3.13 -16.25 -0.89
CA SER A 28 -2.98 -17.65 -1.31
C SER A 28 -3.46 -18.62 -0.24
N PHE A 29 -3.18 -18.35 1.04
CA PHE A 29 -3.52 -19.27 2.11
C PHE A 29 -4.99 -19.17 2.54
N GLN A 30 -5.61 -17.99 2.43
CA GLN A 30 -6.93 -17.73 3.01
C GLN A 30 -8.06 -17.68 1.99
N ILE A 31 -7.81 -17.22 0.76
CA ILE A 31 -8.89 -16.82 -0.17
C ILE A 31 -8.74 -17.51 -1.52
N MET A 32 -7.57 -17.42 -2.17
CA MET A 32 -7.34 -17.92 -3.53
C MET A 32 -6.00 -18.67 -3.63
N PRO A 33 -5.96 -20.00 -3.41
CA PRO A 33 -4.73 -20.81 -3.47
C PRO A 33 -3.89 -20.61 -4.73
N ASP A 34 -4.56 -20.43 -5.87
CA ASP A 34 -3.92 -20.31 -7.19
C ASP A 34 -3.48 -18.88 -7.53
N VAL A 35 -3.52 -17.94 -6.57
CA VAL A 35 -3.15 -16.54 -6.84
C VAL A 35 -1.74 -16.41 -7.42
N TRP A 36 -0.82 -17.29 -7.03
CA TRP A 36 0.58 -17.31 -7.49
C TRP A 36 0.74 -17.48 -9.01
N GLU A 37 -0.25 -18.06 -9.68
CA GLU A 37 -0.25 -18.28 -11.13
C GLU A 37 -1.13 -17.27 -11.88
N SER A 38 -1.83 -16.41 -11.14
CA SER A 38 -2.81 -15.47 -11.69
C SER A 38 -2.22 -14.09 -12.00
N ASP A 39 -2.85 -13.38 -12.94
CA ASP A 39 -2.53 -11.97 -13.22
C ASP A 39 -2.72 -11.07 -11.97
N LEU A 40 -3.62 -11.46 -11.06
CA LEU A 40 -3.87 -10.76 -9.81
C LEU A 40 -2.62 -10.69 -8.92
N MET A 41 -1.74 -11.70 -8.93
CA MET A 41 -0.47 -11.62 -8.20
C MET A 41 0.38 -10.44 -8.67
N TRP A 42 0.49 -10.25 -9.99
CA TRP A 42 1.28 -9.16 -10.56
C TRP A 42 0.67 -7.80 -10.24
N VAL A 43 -0.67 -7.69 -10.25
CA VAL A 43 -1.38 -6.47 -9.83
C VAL A 43 -1.11 -6.15 -8.36
N ILE A 44 -1.14 -7.15 -7.47
CA ILE A 44 -0.81 -6.98 -6.04
C ILE A 44 0.64 -6.52 -5.87
N ILE A 45 1.59 -7.17 -6.56
CA ILE A 45 3.01 -6.82 -6.49
C ILE A 45 3.23 -5.37 -6.97
N ALA A 46 2.67 -5.02 -8.14
CA ALA A 46 2.77 -3.67 -8.70
C ALA A 46 2.17 -2.63 -7.76
N ASN A 47 1.02 -2.91 -7.14
CA ASN A 47 0.36 -2.02 -6.19
C ASN A 47 1.23 -1.76 -4.96
N ARG A 48 1.81 -2.81 -4.35
CA ARG A 48 2.64 -2.68 -3.14
C ARG A 48 4.00 -2.04 -3.40
N ILE A 49 4.59 -2.26 -4.57
CA ILE A 49 5.80 -1.55 -5.01
C ILE A 49 5.48 -0.08 -5.28
N THR A 50 4.35 0.22 -5.91
CA THR A 50 3.89 1.60 -6.16
C THR A 50 3.65 2.34 -4.85
N LEU A 51 3.04 1.69 -3.86
CA LEU A 51 2.89 2.23 -2.52
C LEU A 51 4.25 2.61 -1.91
N ALA A 52 5.22 1.70 -1.93
CA ALA A 52 6.56 1.96 -1.43
C ALA A 52 7.25 3.13 -2.15
N PHE A 53 7.09 3.22 -3.47
CA PHE A 53 7.61 4.31 -4.28
C PHE A 53 6.98 5.66 -3.89
N VAL A 54 5.66 5.71 -3.77
CA VAL A 54 4.91 6.91 -3.36
C VAL A 54 5.31 7.33 -1.93
N VAL A 55 5.45 6.39 -1.00
CA VAL A 55 5.89 6.68 0.37
C VAL A 55 7.34 7.17 0.42
N ALA A 56 8.22 6.62 -0.41
CA ALA A 56 9.60 7.07 -0.52
C ALA A 56 9.68 8.54 -0.95
N ILE A 57 8.87 8.93 -1.95
CA ILE A 57 8.86 10.28 -2.53
C ILE A 57 8.03 11.27 -1.71
N GLY A 58 6.78 10.93 -1.37
CA GLY A 58 5.90 11.75 -0.53
C GLY A 58 6.48 12.03 0.85
N GLY A 59 7.35 11.12 1.31
CA GLY A 59 8.28 11.27 2.40
C GLY A 59 9.06 12.58 2.49
N VAL A 60 9.44 13.10 1.33
CA VAL A 60 10.34 14.25 1.18
C VAL A 60 9.61 15.58 1.36
N TYR A 61 8.33 15.66 0.98
CA TYR A 61 7.66 16.94 0.73
C TYR A 61 6.55 17.31 1.73
N MET A 62 6.16 16.42 2.64
CA MET A 62 4.96 16.61 3.47
C MET A 62 5.21 17.41 4.75
N ARG A 63 5.58 18.69 4.61
CA ARG A 63 4.98 19.74 5.45
C ARG A 63 3.67 20.16 4.79
N HIS A 64 2.61 20.35 5.57
CA HIS A 64 1.37 20.85 4.99
C HIS A 64 1.64 22.18 4.28
N PRO A 65 1.35 22.33 2.97
CA PRO A 65 1.77 23.50 2.20
C PRO A 65 1.18 24.82 2.72
N ILE A 66 -0.04 24.76 3.28
CA ILE A 66 -0.74 25.91 3.86
C ILE A 66 -0.47 26.09 5.35
N PHE A 67 -0.75 25.08 6.18
CA PHE A 67 -0.66 25.17 7.64
C PHE A 67 0.73 24.87 8.24
N GLY A 68 1.71 24.45 7.44
CA GLY A 68 3.11 24.29 7.87
C GLY A 68 3.40 23.19 8.90
N PHE A 69 2.39 22.45 9.39
CA PHE A 69 2.58 21.38 10.35
C PHE A 69 3.30 20.18 9.72
N LYS A 70 4.07 19.46 10.55
CA LYS A 70 4.70 18.20 10.18
C LYS A 70 3.64 17.10 10.25
N CYS A 71 3.31 16.46 9.13
CA CYS A 71 2.44 15.29 9.15
C CYS A 71 3.23 14.12 9.79
N PRO A 72 2.69 13.42 10.81
CA PRO A 72 3.34 12.24 11.36
C PRO A 72 3.56 11.17 10.29
N ALA A 73 4.71 10.49 10.33
CA ALA A 73 5.07 9.48 9.31
C ALA A 73 4.02 8.36 9.20
N PHE A 74 3.48 7.88 10.33
CA PHE A 74 2.43 6.86 10.29
C PHE A 74 1.18 7.35 9.54
N LEU A 75 0.75 8.60 9.76
CA LEU A 75 -0.47 9.13 9.15
C LEU A 75 -0.30 9.37 7.65
N ARG A 76 0.87 9.88 7.25
CA ARG A 76 1.23 10.02 5.83
C ARG A 76 1.25 8.66 5.13
N GLY A 77 1.95 7.70 5.71
CA GLY A 77 1.98 6.33 5.22
C GLY A 77 0.59 5.71 5.11
N ALA A 78 -0.26 5.90 6.12
CA ALA A 78 -1.64 5.42 6.12
C ALA A 78 -2.46 6.00 4.95
N VAL A 79 -2.36 7.32 4.73
CA VAL A 79 -3.13 7.99 3.66
C VAL A 79 -2.66 7.52 2.29
N PHE A 80 -1.36 7.45 2.02
CA PHE A 80 -0.87 6.93 0.75
C PHE A 80 -1.19 5.44 0.57
N GLY A 81 -1.07 4.66 1.64
CA GLY A 81 -1.47 3.26 1.71
C GLY A 81 -2.92 3.05 1.31
N PHE A 82 -3.82 3.82 1.92
CA PHE A 82 -5.23 3.80 1.62
C PHE A 82 -5.49 4.17 0.15
N LEU A 83 -4.99 5.31 -0.31
CA LEU A 83 -5.25 5.82 -1.66
C LEU A 83 -4.74 4.89 -2.76
N ILE A 84 -3.53 4.36 -2.63
CA ILE A 84 -2.95 3.44 -3.62
C ILE A 84 -3.67 2.09 -3.58
N SER A 85 -4.16 1.64 -2.42
CA SER A 85 -4.95 0.41 -2.34
C SER A 85 -6.34 0.51 -2.95
N ILE A 86 -6.89 1.71 -3.23
CA ILE A 86 -8.25 1.84 -3.79
C ILE A 86 -8.38 1.11 -5.12
N GLU A 87 -7.39 1.25 -6.01
CA GLU A 87 -7.42 0.59 -7.32
C GLU A 87 -7.50 -0.93 -7.19
N LEU A 88 -6.66 -1.51 -6.34
CA LEU A 88 -6.67 -2.95 -6.06
C LEU A 88 -7.97 -3.37 -5.35
N ALA A 89 -8.47 -2.56 -4.44
CA ALA A 89 -9.70 -2.85 -3.69
C ALA A 89 -10.92 -2.83 -4.61
N ILE A 90 -11.02 -1.89 -5.55
CA ILE A 90 -12.09 -1.85 -6.55
C ILE A 90 -12.10 -3.14 -7.38
N GLY A 91 -10.94 -3.76 -7.62
CA GLY A 91 -10.85 -5.07 -8.25
C GLY A 91 -11.70 -6.16 -7.58
N ALA A 92 -11.99 -6.05 -6.27
CA ALA A 92 -12.87 -6.99 -5.57
C ALA A 92 -14.34 -6.95 -6.02
N PHE A 93 -14.77 -5.87 -6.70
CA PHE A 93 -16.13 -5.72 -7.24
C PHE A 93 -16.21 -5.98 -8.74
N ILE A 94 -15.07 -6.24 -9.38
CA ILE A 94 -14.99 -6.47 -10.82
C ILE A 94 -14.76 -7.97 -11.01
N ASP A 95 -15.82 -8.77 -10.97
CA ASP A 95 -15.77 -10.20 -11.33
C ASP A 95 -16.81 -10.53 -12.45
N PRO A 96 -16.51 -11.43 -13.42
CA PRO A 96 -17.38 -11.79 -14.54
C PRO A 96 -18.59 -12.67 -14.19
N LEU A 97 -18.88 -12.91 -12.90
CA LEU A 97 -19.96 -13.81 -12.45
C LEU A 97 -21.34 -13.16 -12.51
N SER A 98 -21.71 -12.67 -13.70
CA SER A 98 -23.09 -12.34 -14.05
C SER A 98 -23.90 -13.63 -14.24
N GLY A 99 -24.20 -14.35 -13.15
CA GLY A 99 -24.87 -15.65 -13.27
C GLY A 99 -25.54 -16.23 -12.01
N MET A 100 -25.62 -15.50 -10.89
CA MET A 100 -26.18 -16.07 -9.64
C MET A 100 -27.39 -15.33 -9.08
N ASP A 101 -28.24 -16.13 -8.43
CA ASP A 101 -29.55 -15.81 -7.86
C ASP A 101 -29.44 -14.81 -6.68
N ALA A 102 -30.52 -14.07 -6.38
CA ALA A 102 -30.49 -12.89 -5.51
C ALA A 102 -29.96 -13.14 -4.07
N VAL A 103 -30.11 -14.37 -3.54
CA VAL A 103 -29.60 -14.75 -2.21
C VAL A 103 -28.07 -14.97 -2.23
N ALA A 104 -27.54 -15.56 -3.29
CA ALA A 104 -26.09 -15.73 -3.47
C ALA A 104 -25.40 -14.36 -3.62
N LYS A 105 -26.02 -13.43 -4.36
CA LYS A 105 -25.53 -12.05 -4.47
C LYS A 105 -25.46 -11.31 -3.13
N SER A 106 -26.36 -11.59 -2.19
CA SER A 106 -26.34 -10.93 -0.87
C SER A 106 -25.19 -11.44 0.02
N ILE A 107 -24.80 -12.71 -0.15
CA ILE A 107 -23.68 -13.32 0.54
C ILE A 107 -22.37 -12.90 -0.12
N GLU A 108 -22.30 -12.89 -1.46
CA GLU A 108 -21.16 -12.39 -2.24
C GLU A 108 -20.89 -10.90 -1.96
N ALA A 109 -21.91 -10.04 -1.95
CA ALA A 109 -21.73 -8.62 -1.66
C ALA A 109 -21.12 -8.37 -0.26
N SER A 110 -21.41 -9.24 0.71
CA SER A 110 -20.81 -9.17 2.04
C SER A 110 -19.33 -9.61 2.05
N SER A 111 -18.96 -10.58 1.22
CA SER A 111 -17.56 -11.00 1.03
C SER A 111 -16.75 -10.01 0.20
N GLU A 112 -17.33 -9.41 -0.84
CA GLU A 112 -16.69 -8.40 -1.69
C GLU A 112 -16.41 -7.12 -0.90
N LEU A 113 -17.40 -6.63 -0.13
CA LEU A 113 -17.20 -5.47 0.75
C LEU A 113 -16.14 -5.75 1.81
N SER A 114 -16.12 -6.96 2.38
CA SER A 114 -15.10 -7.37 3.35
C SER A 114 -13.71 -7.35 2.72
N LEU A 115 -13.53 -7.94 1.53
CA LEU A 115 -12.27 -7.94 0.79
C LEU A 115 -11.82 -6.53 0.40
N PHE A 116 -12.75 -5.69 -0.03
CA PHE A 116 -12.51 -4.28 -0.34
C PHE A 116 -11.95 -3.55 0.89
N LEU A 117 -12.67 -3.61 2.02
CA LEU A 117 -12.27 -2.94 3.26
C LEU A 117 -10.94 -3.49 3.81
N GLN A 118 -10.76 -4.82 3.79
CA GLN A 118 -9.49 -5.44 4.20
C GLN A 118 -8.33 -4.96 3.33
N THR A 119 -8.51 -4.86 2.02
CA THR A 119 -7.46 -4.38 1.09
C THR A 119 -7.08 -2.93 1.37
N LEU A 120 -8.05 -2.07 1.69
CA LEU A 120 -7.82 -0.67 2.08
C LEU A 120 -7.09 -0.56 3.42
N ILE A 121 -7.55 -1.29 4.44
CA ILE A 121 -6.94 -1.31 5.77
C ILE A 121 -5.51 -1.83 5.69
N LEU A 122 -5.30 -2.93 4.98
CA LEU A 122 -3.99 -3.54 4.78
C LEU A 122 -3.04 -2.59 4.03
N GLY A 123 -3.55 -1.86 3.03
CA GLY A 123 -2.83 -0.78 2.38
C GLY A 123 -2.38 0.31 3.34
N ALA A 124 -3.31 0.83 4.14
CA ALA A 124 -3.01 1.85 5.14
C ALA A 124 -1.99 1.38 6.18
N VAL A 125 -2.11 0.13 6.66
CA VAL A 125 -1.16 -0.47 7.60
C VAL A 125 0.22 -0.60 6.98
N PHE A 126 0.34 -1.19 5.78
CA PHE A 126 1.64 -1.32 5.11
C PHE A 126 2.25 0.04 4.80
N GLY A 127 1.47 0.98 4.29
CA GLY A 127 1.93 2.33 4.03
C GLY A 127 2.48 3.00 5.29
N SER A 128 1.77 2.86 6.42
CA SER A 128 2.21 3.37 7.72
C SER A 128 3.54 2.75 8.16
N VAL A 129 3.64 1.42 8.12
CA VAL A 129 4.84 0.68 8.54
C VAL A 129 6.03 1.03 7.66
N ILE A 130 5.85 1.02 6.34
CA ILE A 130 6.90 1.39 5.38
C ILE A 130 7.40 2.81 5.68
N ASP A 131 6.50 3.76 5.90
CA ASP A 131 6.88 5.15 6.10
C ASP A 131 7.57 5.40 7.45
N ILE A 132 7.10 4.76 8.53
CA ILE A 132 7.74 4.83 9.84
C ILE A 132 9.19 4.34 9.73
N ILE A 133 9.40 3.14 9.15
CA ILE A 133 10.72 2.53 9.07
C ILE A 133 11.63 3.31 8.11
N ALA A 134 11.13 3.67 6.92
CA ALA A 134 11.91 4.44 5.95
C ALA A 134 12.29 5.82 6.49
N THR A 135 11.40 6.48 7.24
CA THR A 135 11.68 7.77 7.89
C THR A 135 12.68 7.61 9.03
N ALA A 136 12.60 6.54 9.82
CA ALA A 136 13.54 6.28 10.91
C ALA A 136 14.97 6.06 10.40
N ILE A 137 15.13 5.38 9.26
CA ILE A 137 16.45 5.05 8.70
C ILE A 137 16.99 6.18 7.79
N GLY A 138 16.13 6.78 6.99
CA GLY A 138 16.54 7.74 5.95
C GLY A 138 16.27 9.21 6.28
N GLY A 139 15.51 9.52 7.32
CA GLY A 139 15.08 10.88 7.65
C GLY A 139 13.89 11.39 6.82
N GLN A 140 13.52 12.66 7.01
CA GLN A 140 12.38 13.30 6.34
C GLN A 140 12.58 14.79 6.07
N GLY A 141 11.82 15.34 5.12
CA GLY A 141 11.74 16.79 4.90
C GLY A 141 13.10 17.45 4.63
N LYS A 142 13.38 18.57 5.33
CA LYS A 142 14.64 19.31 5.15
C LYS A 142 15.88 18.50 5.53
N ASP A 143 15.75 17.46 6.35
CA ASP A 143 16.89 16.62 6.76
C ASP A 143 17.35 15.71 5.60
N LEU A 144 16.48 15.46 4.62
CA LEU A 144 16.86 14.84 3.35
C LEU A 144 17.54 15.83 2.38
N LEU A 145 17.42 17.13 2.63
CA LEU A 145 17.87 18.22 1.75
C LEU A 145 19.06 19.00 2.31
N LYS A 146 19.42 18.86 3.60
CA LYS A 146 20.62 19.49 4.17
C LYS A 146 21.89 18.80 3.68
N GLU A 147 22.92 19.59 3.47
CA GLU A 147 24.30 19.11 3.31
C GLU A 147 24.87 19.03 4.72
N GLU A 148 25.37 17.86 5.11
CA GLU A 148 26.39 17.81 6.17
C GLU A 148 27.73 18.22 5.54
#